data_AF-A0A3R6HBN6-F1
#
_entry.id   AF-A0A3R6HBN6-F1
#
_cell.length_a   1.000
_cell.length_b   1.000
_cell.length_c   1.000
_cell.angle_alpha   90.00
_cell.angle_beta   90.00
_cell.angle_gamma   90.00
#
_symmetry.space_group_name_H-M   'P 1'
#
loop_
_entity.id
_entity.type
_entity.pdbx_description
1 polymer ?
#
loop_
_entity_poly.entity_id
_entity_poly.type
_entity_poly.pdbx_seq_one_letter_code
_entity_poly.pdbx_strand_id
1 'polypeptide(L)' 'MMEIMATEHQQNYSKLHTNIGQAPSQINRSEFNSWRRGYWEWRSHNLD' A
#
# COMPACT_ATOMS: atom_id res chain seq x y z
N MET A 1 -15.99 -5.16 -15.22
CA MET A 1 -15.75 -5.14 -13.76
C MET A 1 -15.86 -6.58 -13.30
N MET A 2 -14.80 -7.13 -12.71
CA MET A 2 -14.83 -8.49 -12.15
C MET A 2 -15.01 -8.32 -10.64
N GLU A 3 -16.27 -8.37 -10.18
CA GLU A 3 -16.55 -8.47 -8.74
C GLU A 3 -16.23 -9.89 -8.28
N ILE A 4 -15.50 -9.99 -7.18
CA ILE A 4 -15.18 -11.27 -6.54
C ILE A 4 -16.15 -11.43 -5.37
N MET A 5 -16.77 -12.60 -5.23
CA MET A 5 -17.63 -12.87 -4.09
C MET A 5 -16.82 -12.84 -2.78
N ALA A 6 -17.42 -12.39 -1.68
CA ALA A 6 -16.72 -12.32 -0.39
C ALA A 6 -16.10 -13.66 0.04
N THR A 7 -16.78 -14.77 -0.27
CA THR A 7 -16.29 -16.13 -0.04
C THR A 7 -15.06 -16.46 -0.88
N GLU A 8 -15.05 -16.10 -2.16
CA GLU A 8 -13.93 -16.31 -3.08
C GLU A 8 -12.73 -15.45 -2.68
N HIS A 9 -12.96 -14.21 -2.25
CA HIS A 9 -11.93 -13.32 -1.73
C HIS A 9 -11.30 -13.90 -0.46
N GLN A 10 -12.12 -14.44 0.45
CA GLN A 10 -11.62 -15.05 1.68
C GLN A 10 -10.85 -16.35 1.43
N GLN A 11 -11.34 -17.21 0.54
CA GLN A 11 -10.66 -18.45 0.16
C GLN A 11 -9.31 -18.19 -0.52
N ASN A 12 -9.20 -17.10 -1.30
CA ASN A 12 -7.99 -16.74 -2.03
C ASN A 12 -7.16 -15.65 -1.35
N TYR A 13 -7.47 -15.29 -0.11
CA TYR A 13 -6.86 -14.16 0.60
C TYR A 13 -5.32 -14.16 0.54
N SER A 14 -4.68 -15.30 0.80
CA SER A 14 -3.22 -15.42 0.81
C SER A 14 -2.56 -15.24 -0.57
N LYS A 15 -3.28 -15.55 -1.66
CA LYS A 15 -2.83 -15.32 -3.04
C LYS A 15 -2.99 -13.86 -3.45
N LEU A 16 -4.08 -13.24 -2.99
CA LEU A 16 -4.42 -11.86 -3.29
C LEU A 16 -3.60 -10.87 -2.45
N HIS A 17 -3.31 -11.22 -1.19
CA HIS A 17 -2.61 -10.39 -0.23
C HIS A 17 -1.22 -10.95 0.05
N THR A 18 -0.25 -10.52 -0.76
CA THR A 18 1.15 -10.98 -0.68
C THR A 18 1.96 -10.24 0.38
N ASN A 19 1.52 -9.04 0.80
CA ASN A 19 2.23 -8.17 1.74
C ASN A 19 1.48 -8.01 3.07
N ILE A 20 1.16 -9.14 3.72
CA ILE A 20 0.42 -9.18 5.01
C ILE A 20 1.29 -9.02 6.26
N GLY A 21 2.52 -8.52 6.12
CA GLY A 21 3.44 -8.28 7.25
C GLY A 21 4.07 -9.53 7.87
N GLN A 22 3.88 -10.71 7.26
CA GLN A 22 4.52 -11.97 7.67
C GLN A 22 5.99 -12.09 7.21
N ALA A 23 6.42 -11.22 6.29
CA ALA A 23 7.80 -11.11 5.83
C ALA A 23 8.34 -9.70 6.09
N PRO A 24 9.68 -9.55 6.22
CA PRO A 24 10.29 -8.23 6.30
C PRO A 24 9.84 -7.34 5.15
N SER A 25 9.49 -6.11 5.49
CA SER A 25 9.09 -5.12 4.50
C SER A 25 10.19 -4.94 3.46
N GLN A 26 9.84 -5.10 2.19
CA GLN A 26 10.76 -4.86 1.07
C GLN A 26 10.90 -3.37 0.73
N ILE A 27 10.17 -2.50 1.44
CA ILE A 27 10.24 -1.06 1.24
C ILE A 27 11.56 -0.55 1.82
N ASN A 28 12.35 0.12 1.00
CA ASN A 28 13.42 0.98 1.49
C ASN A 28 12.81 2.13 2.29
N ARG A 29 12.81 1.99 3.63
CA ARG A 29 12.16 2.95 4.53
C ARG A 29 12.80 4.32 4.48
N SER A 30 14.10 4.41 4.21
CA SER A 30 14.80 5.70 4.10
C SER A 30 14.28 6.49 2.89
N GLU A 31 14.26 5.87 1.72
CA GLU A 31 13.80 6.46 0.47
C GLU A 31 12.30 6.83 0.55
N PHE A 32 11.47 5.91 1.05
CA PHE A 32 10.05 6.17 1.24
C PHE A 32 9.79 7.36 2.18
N ASN A 33 10.55 7.48 3.27
CA ASN A 33 10.41 8.60 4.20
C ASN A 33 10.84 9.93 3.59
N SER A 34 11.84 9.94 2.70
CA SER A 34 12.24 11.13 1.97
C SER A 34 11.16 11.57 0.96
N TRP A 35 10.65 10.63 0.15
CA TRP A 35 9.53 10.89 -0.75
C TRP A 35 8.30 11.41 -0.01
N ARG A 36 7.90 10.73 1.08
CA ARG A 36 6.70 11.08 1.85
C ARG A 36 6.76 12.51 2.38
N ARG A 37 7.92 12.94 2.90
CA ARG A 37 8.09 14.31 3.42
C ARG A 37 7.91 15.35 2.33
N GLY A 38 8.61 15.20 1.20
CA GLY A 38 8.49 16.14 0.08
C GLY A 38 7.09 16.18 -0.50
N TYR A 39 6.42 15.02 -0.58
CA TYR A 39 5.03 14.96 -1.00
C TYR A 39 4.10 15.79 -0.11
N TRP A 40 4.20 15.66 1.22
CA TRP A 40 3.33 16.42 2.13
C TRP A 40 3.65 17.92 2.18
N GLU A 41 4.92 18.29 2.05
CA GLU A 41 5.33 19.68 1.89
C GLU A 41 4.73 20.29 0.63
N TRP A 42 4.92 19.65 -0.53
CA TRP A 42 4.28 20.05 -1.78
C TRP A 42 2.76 20.14 -1.62
N ARG A 43 2.16 19.13 -1.01
CA ARG A 43 0.72 19.07 -0.78
C ARG A 43 0.21 20.29 -0.01
N SER A 44 0.92 20.68 1.06
CA SER A 44 0.52 21.82 1.90
C SER A 44 0.51 23.16 1.16
N HIS A 45 1.26 23.28 0.05
CA HIS A 45 1.34 24.49 -0.74
C HIS A 45 0.46 24.46 -2.01
N ASN A 46 -0.02 23.29 -2.42
CA ASN A 46 -0.66 23.08 -3.73
C ASN A 46 -2.05 22.44 -3.66
N LEU A 47 -2.58 22.23 -2.46
CA LEU A 47 -3.99 21.91 -2.27
C LEU A 47 -4.68 23.16 -1.75
N ASP A 48 -5.59 23.68 -2.59
CA ASP A 48 -6.51 24.79 -2.29
C ASP A 48 -7.37 24.51 -1.05
#